data_AF-A0A926IFU8-F1
#
_entry.id   AF-A0A926IFU8-F1
#
_cell.length_a   1.000
_cell.length_b   1.000
_cell.length_c   1.000
_cell.angle_alpha   90.00
_cell.angle_beta   90.00
_cell.angle_gamma   90.00
#
_symmetry.space_group_name_H-M   'P 1'
#
loop_
_entity.id
_entity.type
_entity.pdbx_description
1 polymer ?
#
loop_
_entity_poly.entity_id
_entity_poly.type
_entity_poly.pdbx_seq_one_letter_code
_entity_poly.pdbx_strand_id
1 'polypeptide(L)'
;MRKSETRISANEINRFMYCPNQWYYKRIYGTKALNEQYKALGIESSSHESNFEKGMQHHKRYHLKYRLLCYVRWAIMLIIVLSVMKVVIEWIQ
;
A
#
# COMPACT_ATOMS: atom_id res chain seq x y z
N MET A 1 -0.50 -7.96 10.43
CA MET A 1 0.33 -8.47 9.31
C MET A 1 1.54 -9.19 9.89
N ARG A 2 1.68 -10.50 9.61
CA ARG A 2 2.88 -11.27 9.93
C ARG A 2 4.01 -10.72 9.04
N LYS A 3 5.08 -10.17 9.61
CA LYS A 3 6.21 -9.68 8.81
C LYS A 3 6.95 -10.88 8.21
N SER A 4 7.22 -10.87 6.91
CA SER A 4 8.18 -11.82 6.33
C SER A 4 9.59 -11.34 6.64
N GLU A 5 10.55 -12.26 6.76
CA GLU A 5 11.95 -11.93 7.05
C GLU A 5 12.56 -11.01 5.98
N THR A 6 12.05 -11.11 4.74
CA THR A 6 12.55 -10.42 3.55
C THR A 6 11.85 -9.10 3.22
N ARG A 7 10.69 -8.79 3.82
CA ARG A 7 9.90 -7.61 3.43
C ARG A 7 10.03 -6.49 4.45
N ILE A 8 10.69 -5.40 4.04
CA ILE A 8 10.78 -4.17 4.83
C ILE A 8 9.66 -3.21 4.37
N SER A 9 8.93 -2.63 5.31
CA SER A 9 7.87 -1.65 5.02
C SER A 9 8.33 -0.21 5.24
N ALA A 10 7.68 0.77 4.61
CA ALA A 10 7.99 2.19 4.84
C ALA A 10 7.86 2.60 6.32
N ASN A 11 6.83 2.09 7.01
CA ASN A 11 6.65 2.30 8.46
C ASN A 11 7.80 1.69 9.28
N GLU A 12 8.39 0.60 8.79
CA GLU A 12 9.53 -0.03 9.44
C GLU A 12 10.80 0.81 9.33
N ILE A 13 11.09 1.34 8.15
CA ILE A 13 12.20 2.27 7.94
C ILE A 13 11.98 3.54 8.77
N ASN A 14 10.79 4.13 8.72
CA ASN A 14 10.46 5.32 9.49
C ASN A 14 10.67 5.11 11.00
N ARG A 15 10.28 3.93 11.52
CA ARG A 15 10.50 3.59 12.92
C ARG A 15 11.97 3.39 13.26
N PHE A 16 12.74 2.77 12.37
CA PHE A 16 14.18 2.62 12.56
C PHE A 16 14.88 3.98 12.61
N MET A 17 14.55 4.88 11.68
CA MET A 17 15.08 6.25 11.65
C MET A 17 14.68 7.05 12.89
N TYR A 18 13.46 6.87 13.39
CA TYR A 18 12.98 7.56 14.58
C TYR A 18 13.62 7.02 15.87
N CYS A 19 13.63 5.69 16.06
CA CYS A 19 14.24 5.03 17.20
C CYS A 19 14.66 3.58 16.85
N PRO A 20 15.96 3.33 16.65
CA PRO A 20 16.49 2.00 16.32
C PRO A 20 16.14 0.94 17.37
N ASN A 21 16.15 1.31 18.66
CA ASN A 21 15.80 0.40 19.74
C ASN A 21 14.33 -0.03 19.66
N GLN A 22 13.41 0.92 19.47
CA GLN A 22 11.99 0.61 19.31
C GLN A 22 11.73 -0.28 18.09
N TRP A 23 12.48 -0.09 17.00
CA TRP A 23 12.43 -0.96 15.83
C TRP A 23 12.91 -2.39 16.15
N TYR A 24 14.07 -2.53 16.80
CA TYR A 24 14.65 -3.82 17.18
C TYR A 24 13.69 -4.64 18.05
N TYR A 25 13.20 -4.03 19.15
CA TYR A 25 12.26 -4.70 20.06
C TYR A 25 10.98 -5.13 19.34
N LYS A 26 10.45 -4.30 18.44
CA LYS A 26 9.27 -4.65 17.65
C LYS A 26 9.53 -5.80 16.67
N ARG A 27 10.76 -5.96 16.17
CA ARG A 27 11.13 -7.03 15.23
C ARG A 27 11.37 -8.36 15.95
N ILE A 28 11.95 -8.35 17.14
CA ILE A 28 12.20 -9.54 17.95
C ILE A 28 10.93 -10.02 18.68
N TYR A 29 10.26 -9.12 19.41
CA TYR A 29 9.16 -9.49 20.31
C TYR A 29 7.77 -9.22 19.72
N GLY A 30 7.70 -8.53 18.58
CA GLY A 30 6.45 -8.16 17.94
C GLY A 30 5.74 -6.98 18.59
N THR A 31 4.67 -6.51 17.94
CA THR A 31 3.90 -5.34 18.41
C THR A 31 3.16 -5.61 19.72
N LYS A 32 2.71 -6.85 19.97
CA LYS A 32 1.91 -7.19 21.15
C LYS A 32 2.71 -7.01 22.44
N ALA A 33 3.91 -7.60 22.51
CA ALA A 33 4.80 -7.47 23.66
C ALA A 33 5.20 -6.01 23.91
N LEU A 34 5.45 -5.24 22.85
CA LEU A 34 5.77 -3.81 22.97
C LEU A 34 4.59 -3.02 23.58
N ASN A 35 3.36 -3.32 23.18
CA ASN A 35 2.16 -2.68 23.72
C ASN A 35 1.91 -3.06 25.19
N GLU A 36 2.21 -4.30 25.58
CA GLU A 36 2.12 -4.75 26.98
C GLU A 36 3.15 -4.01 27.86
N GLN A 37 4.37 -3.80 27.37
CA GLN A 37 5.38 -2.99 28.06
C GLN A 37 4.94 -1.53 28.22
N TYR A 38 4.39 -0.90 27.18
CA TYR A 38 3.87 0.46 27.29
C TYR A 38 2.73 0.57 28.32
N LYS A 39 1.82 -0.42 28.35
CA LYS A 39 0.77 -0.50 29.37
C LYS A 39 1.32 -0.64 30.78
N ALA A 40 2.33 -1.49 30.97
CA ALA A 40 2.97 -1.67 32.27
C ALA A 40 3.67 -0.39 32.76
N LEU A 41 4.18 0.43 31.84
CA LEU A 41 4.79 1.73 32.12
C LEU A 41 3.75 2.86 32.31
N GLY A 42 2.45 2.58 32.22
CA GLY A 42 1.40 3.60 32.28
C GLY A 42 1.42 4.58 31.10
N ILE A 43 2.11 4.24 30.01
CA ILE A 43 2.18 5.07 28.81
C ILE A 43 0.95 4.77 27.96
N GLU A 44 0.04 5.73 27.86
CA GLU A 44 -1.09 5.62 26.94
C GLU A 44 -0.59 5.58 25.50
N SER A 45 -1.22 4.73 24.68
CA SER A 45 -0.94 4.68 23.26
C SER A 45 -1.34 6.01 22.63
N SER A 46 -0.37 6.70 22.01
CA SER A 46 -0.62 7.96 21.30
C SER A 46 -1.72 7.79 20.25
N SER A 47 -2.74 8.64 20.29
CA SER A 47 -3.95 8.62 19.44
C SER A 47 -3.72 9.02 17.96
N HIS A 48 -2.51 8.82 17.44
CA HIS A 48 -2.12 9.18 16.07
C HIS A 48 -2.74 8.27 14.98
N GLU A 49 -3.89 7.66 15.23
CA GLU A 49 -4.59 6.82 14.26
C GLU A 49 -5.26 7.65 13.16
N SER A 50 -5.73 8.87 13.46
CA SER A 50 -6.49 9.69 12.51
C SER A 50 -5.70 10.04 11.24
N ASN A 51 -4.40 10.30 11.33
CA ASN A 51 -3.54 10.55 10.17
C ASN A 51 -3.28 9.28 9.36
N PHE A 52 -3.11 8.15 10.04
CA PHE A 52 -2.93 6.85 9.40
C PHE A 52 -4.19 6.44 8.63
N GLU A 53 -5.37 6.61 9.23
CA GLU A 53 -6.66 6.34 8.60
C GLU A 53 -6.88 7.23 7.37
N LYS A 54 -6.61 8.54 7.48
CA LYS A 54 -6.68 9.46 6.34
C LYS A 54 -5.76 9.02 5.19
N GLY A 55 -4.52 8.65 5.51
CA GLY A 55 -3.58 8.12 4.52
C GLY A 55 -4.10 6.83 3.85
N MET A 56 -4.66 5.92 4.63
CA MET A 56 -5.22 4.67 4.11
C MET A 56 -6.44 4.89 3.22
N GLN A 57 -7.33 5.83 3.58
CA GLN A 57 -8.45 6.23 2.73
C GLN A 57 -7.97 6.84 1.41
N HIS A 58 -6.92 7.69 1.45
CA HIS A 58 -6.31 8.25 0.26
C HIS A 58 -5.78 7.15 -0.67
N HIS A 59 -5.00 6.19 -0.14
CA HIS A 59 -4.47 5.07 -0.93
C HIS A 59 -5.57 4.23 -1.55
N LYS A 60 -6.65 3.92 -0.81
CA LYS A 60 -7.80 3.20 -1.37
C LYS A 60 -8.41 3.93 -2.57
N ARG A 61 -8.67 5.23 -2.43
CA ARG A 61 -9.22 6.06 -3.52
C ARG A 61 -8.25 6.13 -4.71
N TYR A 62 -6.96 6.30 -4.46
CA TYR A 62 -5.93 6.33 -5.49
C TYR A 62 -5.87 5.02 -6.27
N HIS A 63 -5.82 3.87 -5.59
CA HIS A 63 -5.79 2.56 -6.24
C HIS A 63 -7.05 2.28 -7.06
N LEU A 64 -8.23 2.70 -6.58
CA LEU A 64 -9.47 2.58 -7.35
C LEU A 64 -9.40 3.41 -8.64
N LYS A 65 -8.99 4.68 -8.54
CA LYS A 65 -8.82 5.57 -9.71
C LYS A 65 -7.79 4.98 -10.70
N TYR A 66 -6.64 4.53 -10.20
CA TYR A 66 -5.60 3.93 -11.02
C TYR A 66 -6.09 2.68 -11.76
N ARG A 67 -6.84 1.82 -11.07
CA ARG A 67 -7.42 0.61 -11.67
C ARG A 67 -8.42 0.96 -12.76
N LEU A 68 -9.28 1.97 -12.54
CA LEU A 68 -10.22 2.46 -13.55
C LEU A 68 -9.48 3.01 -14.78
N LEU A 69 -8.44 3.83 -14.57
CA LEU A 69 -7.62 4.36 -15.67
C LEU A 69 -6.93 3.25 -16.47
N CYS A 70 -6.46 2.20 -15.81
CA CYS A 70 -5.90 1.04 -16.50
C CYS A 70 -6.96 0.37 -17.39
N TYR A 71 -8.19 0.16 -16.90
CA TYR A 71 -9.25 -0.43 -17.72
C TYR A 71 -9.64 0.43 -18.91
N VAL A 72 -9.78 1.75 -18.71
CA VAL A 72 -10.05 2.69 -19.81
C VAL A 72 -8.93 2.66 -20.84
N ARG A 73 -7.67 2.64 -20.41
CA ARG A 73 -6.51 2.53 -21.30
C ARG A 73 -6.54 1.24 -22.13
N TRP A 74 -6.84 0.10 -21.50
CA TRP A 74 -6.97 -1.17 -22.22
C TRP A 74 -8.15 -1.17 -23.20
N ALA A 75 -9.28 -0.59 -22.83
CA ALA A 75 -10.44 -0.46 -23.73
C ALA A 75 -10.11 0.38 -24.96
N ILE A 76 -9.42 1.52 -24.79
CA ILE A 76 -8.97 2.36 -25.91
C ILE A 76 -8.00 1.58 -26.83
N MET A 77 -7.02 0.88 -26.27
CA MET A 77 -6.09 0.07 -27.05
C MET A 77 -6.82 -1.00 -27.87
N LEU A 78 -7.83 -1.66 -27.28
CA LEU A 78 -8.63 -2.67 -27.95
C LEU A 78 -9.46 -2.07 -29.10
N ILE A 79 -10.05 -0.89 -28.90
CA ILE A 79 -10.78 -0.17 -29.96
C ILE A 79 -9.87 0.17 -31.15
N ILE A 80 -8.65 0.64 -30.88
CA ILE A 80 -7.66 0.96 -31.93
C ILE A 80 -7.27 -0.30 -32.71
N VAL A 81 -7.06 -1.43 -32.04
CA VAL A 81 -6.74 -2.69 -32.71
C VAL A 81 -7.90 -3.15 -33.61
N LEU A 82 -9.14 -3.07 -33.11
CA LEU A 82 -10.32 -3.43 -33.89
C LEU A 82 -10.55 -2.51 -35.09
N SER A 83 -10.28 -1.21 -34.96
CA SER A 83 -10.42 -0.27 -36.09
C SER A 83 -9.38 -0.55 -37.18
N VAL A 84 -8.12 -0.81 -36.80
CA VAL A 84 -7.06 -1.20 -37.76
C VAL A 84 -7.40 -2.51 -38.45
N MET A 85 -7.84 -3.52 -37.68
CA MET A 85 -8.26 -4.81 -38.24
C MET A 85 -9.38 -4.64 -39.27
N LYS A 86 -10.38 -3.80 -38.98
CA LYS A 86 -11.49 -3.52 -39.91
C LYS A 86 -10.99 -2.90 -41.22
N VAL A 87 -10.10 -1.90 -41.15
CA VAL A 87 -9.52 -1.26 -42.33
C VAL A 87 -8.72 -2.24 -43.17
N VAL A 88 -7.95 -3.14 -42.55
CA VAL A 88 -7.18 -4.17 -43.25
C VAL A 88 -8.10 -5.15 -43.98
N ILE A 89 -9.22 -5.56 -43.35
CA ILE A 89 -10.20 -6.45 -43.98
C ILE A 89 -10.84 -5.79 -45.20
N GLU A 90 -11.27 -4.53 -45.08
CA GLU A 90 -11.84 -3.75 -46.20
C GLU A 90 -10.84 -3.53 -47.34
N TRP A 91 -9.52 -3.54 -47.07
CA TRP A 91 -8.49 -3.39 -48.09
C TRP A 91 -8.16 -4.70 -48.83
N ILE A 92 -8.42 -5.84 -48.19
CA ILE A 92 -8.16 -7.19 -48.75
C ILE A 92 -9.34 -7.66 -49.61
N GLN A 93 -10.57 -7.26 -49.29
CA GLN A 93 -11.78 -7.62 -50.03
C GLN A 93 -11.98 -6.73 -51.27
#